data_AF-A0A1Y4U6N6-F1
#
_entry.id   AF-A0A1Y4U6N6-F1
#
_cell.length_a   1.000
_cell.length_b   1.000
_cell.length_c   1.000
_cell.angle_alpha   90.00
_cell.angle_beta   90.00
_cell.angle_gamma   90.00
#
_symmetry.space_group_name_H-M   'P 1'
#
loop_
_entity.id
_entity.type
_entity.pdbx_description
1 polymer ?
#
loop_
_entity_poly.entity_id
_entity_poly.type
_entity_poly.pdbx_seq_one_letter_code
_entity_poly.pdbx_strand_id
1 'polypeptide(L)'
;MKTQKPIGRPTATAPRIHRYNFKLTTAENIRFKEMLAAAGLEHNYSRFIVKRLFAERFEVIRRDPSKVEFLTRLNDLYFQFQRVGNNYNQVVWAINSHFSNISIPRQIAALEQHTRELKALSIEILNLTKQAEGWLRI
;
A
#
# COMPACT_ATOMS: atom_id res chain seq x y z
N MET A 1 59.23 -22.02 -29.34
CA MET A 1 59.18 -20.76 -28.57
C MET A 1 58.60 -21.06 -27.19
N LYS A 2 59.34 -20.76 -26.11
CA LYS A 2 58.83 -20.94 -24.74
C LYS A 2 57.95 -19.73 -24.40
N THR A 3 56.66 -19.94 -24.16
CA THR A 3 55.74 -18.90 -23.70
C THR A 3 56.06 -18.52 -22.25
N GLN A 4 56.30 -17.23 -22.02
CA GLN A 4 56.54 -16.70 -20.67
C GLN A 4 55.27 -16.87 -19.82
N LYS A 5 55.42 -17.44 -18.61
CA LYS A 5 54.33 -17.49 -17.63
C LYS A 5 54.08 -16.07 -17.08
N PRO A 6 52.82 -15.63 -16.94
CA PRO A 6 52.52 -14.33 -16.37
C PRO A 6 53.01 -14.26 -14.91
N ILE A 7 53.87 -13.27 -14.63
CA ILE A 7 54.40 -12.99 -13.29
C ILE A 7 53.35 -12.12 -12.58
N GLY A 8 52.48 -12.75 -11.79
CA GLY A 8 51.48 -12.04 -11.00
C GLY A 8 50.38 -12.95 -10.46
N ARG A 9 49.63 -12.46 -9.46
CA ARG A 9 48.41 -13.14 -8.97
C ARG A 9 47.42 -13.22 -10.13
N PRO A 10 46.80 -14.38 -10.40
CA PRO A 10 45.77 -14.51 -11.44
C PRO A 10 44.67 -13.47 -11.21
N THR A 11 44.46 -12.59 -12.20
CA THR A 11 43.35 -11.64 -12.19
C THR A 11 42.05 -12.41 -12.34
N ALA A 12 41.08 -12.18 -11.46
CA ALA A 12 39.76 -12.79 -11.57
C ALA A 12 39.12 -12.42 -12.92
N THR A 13 38.42 -13.37 -13.56
CA THR A 13 37.81 -13.21 -14.90
C THR A 13 36.83 -12.03 -15.00
N ALA A 14 36.21 -11.63 -13.89
CA ALA A 14 35.37 -10.44 -13.77
C ALA A 14 35.61 -9.74 -12.42
N PRO A 15 36.61 -8.84 -12.33
CA PRO A 15 36.93 -8.18 -11.07
C PRO A 15 35.86 -7.16 -10.69
N ARG A 16 35.52 -7.10 -9.39
CA ARG A 16 34.57 -6.11 -8.85
C ARG A 16 35.30 -4.79 -8.61
N ILE A 17 35.25 -3.88 -9.59
CA ILE A 17 36.06 -2.64 -9.60
C ILE A 17 35.32 -1.42 -9.05
N HIS A 18 33.98 -1.40 -9.09
CA HIS A 18 33.18 -0.28 -8.61
C HIS A 18 32.90 -0.38 -7.10
N ARG A 19 33.04 0.74 -6.41
CA ARG A 19 32.74 0.87 -4.97
C ARG A 19 31.72 1.98 -4.75
N TYR A 20 30.70 1.67 -3.95
CA TYR A 20 29.66 2.62 -3.54
C TYR A 20 29.62 2.66 -2.02
N ASN A 21 29.64 3.88 -1.47
CA ASN A 21 29.52 4.10 -0.02
C ASN A 21 28.07 4.47 0.31
N PHE A 22 27.52 3.88 1.35
CA PHE A 22 26.23 4.26 1.92
C PHE A 22 26.43 4.64 3.39
N LYS A 23 25.68 5.63 3.85
CA LYS A 23 25.67 6.07 5.24
C LYS A 23 24.36 5.58 5.86
N LEU A 24 24.45 5.02 7.07
CA LEU A 24 23.30 4.56 7.82
C LEU A 24 23.14 5.44 9.06
N THR A 25 21.90 5.73 9.42
CA THR A 25 21.54 6.21 10.76
C THR A 25 21.81 5.13 11.81
N THR A 26 21.80 5.51 13.09
CA THR A 26 21.99 4.55 14.19
C THR A 26 20.95 3.42 14.16
N ALA A 27 19.68 3.75 13.92
CA ALA A 27 18.59 2.78 13.86
C ALA A 27 18.74 1.83 12.66
N GLU A 28 19.09 2.35 11.49
CA GLU A 28 19.32 1.52 10.29
C GLU A 28 20.53 0.59 10.47
N ASN A 29 21.58 1.05 11.15
CA ASN A 29 22.77 0.25 11.43
C ASN A 29 22.48 -0.91 12.40
N ILE A 30 21.64 -0.70 13.42
CA ILE A 30 21.21 -1.78 14.33
C ILE A 30 20.49 -2.87 13.53
N ARG A 31 19.47 -2.48 12.76
CA ARG A 31 18.70 -3.41 11.92
C ARG A 31 19.58 -4.13 10.89
N PHE A 32 20.54 -3.42 10.30
CA PHE A 32 21.48 -4.00 9.34
C PHE A 32 22.35 -5.10 9.97
N LYS A 33 22.86 -4.87 11.19
CA LYS A 33 23.65 -5.87 11.93
C LYS A 33 22.83 -7.12 12.27
N GLU A 34 21.58 -6.96 12.69
CA GLU A 34 20.68 -8.09 12.95
C GLU A 34 20.47 -8.96 11.70
N MET A 35 20.21 -8.33 10.55
CA MET A 35 20.05 -9.04 9.28
C MET A 35 21.35 -9.76 8.85
N LEU A 36 22.50 -9.14 9.11
CA LEU A 36 23.81 -9.72 8.78
C LEU A 36 24.12 -10.97 9.61
N ALA A 37 23.81 -10.92 10.91
CA ALA A 37 23.93 -12.05 11.84
C ALA A 37 23.01 -13.20 11.45
N ALA A 38 21.73 -12.89 11.17
CA ALA A 38 20.76 -13.88 10.72
C ALA A 38 21.17 -14.57 9.39
N ALA A 39 21.90 -13.86 8.52
CA ALA A 39 22.40 -14.40 7.27
C ALA A 39 23.73 -15.18 7.40
N GLY A 40 24.35 -15.22 8.60
CA GLY A 40 25.65 -15.86 8.83
C GLY A 40 26.83 -15.19 8.12
N LEU A 41 26.69 -13.91 7.74
CA LEU A 41 27.66 -13.16 6.93
C LEU A 41 28.33 -12.02 7.74
N GLU A 42 28.45 -12.17 9.05
CA GLU A 42 28.98 -11.16 9.99
C GLU A 42 30.35 -10.60 9.61
N HIS A 43 31.16 -11.43 8.95
CA HIS A 43 32.53 -11.09 8.56
C HIS A 43 32.62 -10.43 7.16
N ASN A 44 31.50 -10.30 6.43
CA ASN A 44 31.52 -9.73 5.07
C ASN A 44 30.26 -8.95 4.70
N TYR A 45 30.22 -7.70 5.16
CA TYR A 45 29.20 -6.70 4.87
C TYR A 45 28.94 -6.52 3.36
N SER A 46 29.99 -6.40 2.55
CA SER A 46 29.84 -6.15 1.11
C SER A 46 29.20 -7.34 0.39
N ARG A 47 29.55 -8.57 0.78
CA ARG A 47 28.96 -9.78 0.21
C ARG A 47 27.50 -9.92 0.58
N PHE A 48 27.14 -9.58 1.82
CA PHE A 48 25.75 -9.56 2.28
C PHE A 48 24.90 -8.59 1.47
N ILE A 49 25.34 -7.35 1.30
CA ILE A 49 24.61 -6.32 0.55
C ILE A 49 24.42 -6.73 -0.91
N VAL A 50 25.47 -7.23 -1.54
CA VAL A 50 25.40 -7.71 -2.93
C VAL A 50 24.40 -8.84 -3.08
N LYS A 51 24.42 -9.81 -2.15
CA LYS A 51 23.49 -10.94 -2.17
C LYS A 51 22.05 -10.44 -2.05
N ARG A 52 21.81 -9.50 -1.13
CA ARG A 52 20.48 -8.92 -0.92
C ARG A 52 19.99 -8.08 -2.11
N LEU A 53 20.90 -7.41 -2.82
CA LEU A 53 20.57 -6.60 -4.00
C LEU A 53 20.36 -7.41 -5.28
N PHE A 54 21.11 -8.51 -5.47
CA PHE A 54 21.19 -9.18 -6.78
C PHE A 54 20.88 -10.68 -6.77
N ALA A 55 20.82 -11.34 -5.61
CA ALA A 55 20.56 -12.78 -5.52
C ALA A 55 19.16 -13.11 -4.98
N GLU A 56 18.46 -12.13 -4.40
CA GLU A 56 17.11 -12.29 -3.87
C GLU A 56 16.13 -11.41 -4.65
N ARG A 57 14.86 -11.84 -4.74
CA ARG A 57 13.81 -11.13 -5.47
C ARG A 57 13.65 -9.73 -4.87
N PHE A 58 14.12 -8.73 -5.60
CA PHE A 58 14.00 -7.32 -5.23
C PHE A 58 12.79 -6.72 -5.96
N GLU A 59 11.70 -6.53 -5.24
CA GLU A 59 10.55 -5.78 -5.74
C GLU A 59 10.73 -4.30 -5.40
N VAL A 60 10.94 -3.48 -6.42
CA VAL A 60 10.89 -2.02 -6.27
C VAL A 60 9.43 -1.64 -6.09
N ILE A 61 8.97 -1.56 -4.85
CA ILE A 61 7.65 -1.04 -4.54
C ILE A 61 7.71 0.49 -4.72
N ARG A 62 7.46 0.96 -5.95
CA ARG A 62 7.14 2.36 -6.20
C ARG A 62 5.77 2.63 -5.60
N ARG A 63 5.72 3.10 -4.36
CA ARG A 63 4.50 3.61 -3.76
C ARG A 63 4.17 4.92 -4.45
N ASP A 64 3.23 4.87 -5.38
CA ASP A 64 2.62 6.07 -5.93
C ASP A 64 1.74 6.68 -4.82
N PRO A 65 2.08 7.87 -4.29
CA PRO A 65 1.31 8.49 -3.22
C PRO A 65 -0.16 8.71 -3.62
N SER A 66 -0.44 8.88 -4.92
CA SER A 66 -1.81 9.01 -5.43
C SER A 66 -2.64 7.72 -5.26
N LYS A 67 -2.01 6.53 -5.33
CA LYS A 67 -2.69 5.25 -5.09
C LYS A 67 -3.03 5.07 -3.62
N VAL A 68 -2.14 5.50 -2.73
CA VAL A 68 -2.38 5.45 -1.28
C VAL A 68 -3.52 6.40 -0.91
N GLU A 69 -3.51 7.63 -1.43
CA GLU A 69 -4.59 8.59 -1.20
C GLU A 69 -5.94 8.10 -1.73
N PHE A 70 -5.95 7.49 -2.93
CA PHE A 70 -7.16 6.90 -3.50
C PHE A 70 -7.75 5.80 -2.62
N LEU A 71 -6.93 4.87 -2.13
CA LEU A 71 -7.37 3.81 -1.21
C LEU A 71 -7.87 4.37 0.13
N THR A 72 -7.21 5.39 0.68
CA THR A 72 -7.68 6.07 1.89
C THR A 72 -9.06 6.70 1.68
N ARG A 73 -9.27 7.41 0.56
CA ARG A 73 -10.56 8.02 0.23
C ARG A 73 -11.67 6.96 0.05
N LEU A 74 -11.36 5.80 -0.54
CA LEU A 74 -12.31 4.69 -0.64
C LEU A 74 -12.69 4.12 0.73
N ASN A 75 -11.73 3.99 1.64
CA ASN A 75 -11.99 3.55 3.02
C ASN A 75 -12.82 4.57 3.80
N ASP A 76 -12.52 5.87 3.66
CA ASP A 76 -13.32 6.93 4.30
C ASP A 76 -14.77 6.89 3.82
N LEU A 77 -14.98 6.67 2.52
CA LEU A 77 -16.30 6.49 1.94
C LEU A 77 -17.03 5.26 2.55
N TYR A 78 -16.34 4.14 2.73
CA TYR A 78 -16.91 2.97 3.41
C TYR A 78 -17.40 3.29 4.83
N PHE A 79 -16.60 4.04 5.61
CA PHE A 79 -17.02 4.46 6.96
C PHE A 79 -18.20 5.44 6.94
N GLN A 80 -18.31 6.29 5.92
CA GLN A 80 -19.49 7.15 5.75
C GLN A 80 -20.77 6.33 5.54
N PHE A 81 -20.74 5.28 4.71
CA PHE A 81 -21.89 4.39 4.54
C PHE A 81 -22.30 3.69 5.84
N GLN A 82 -21.34 3.24 6.65
CA GLN A 82 -21.61 2.65 7.96
C GLN A 82 -22.32 3.64 8.90
N ARG A 83 -21.88 4.91 8.92
CA ARG A 83 -22.56 5.96 9.71
C ARG A 83 -23.98 6.22 9.23
N VAL A 84 -24.21 6.24 7.92
CA VAL A 84 -25.57 6.39 7.35
C VAL A 84 -26.47 5.23 7.77
N GLY A 85 -25.97 3.99 7.74
CA GLY A 85 -26.73 2.82 8.21
C GLY A 85 -27.10 2.90 9.70
N ASN A 86 -26.18 3.36 10.55
CA ASN A 86 -26.46 3.58 11.97
C ASN A 86 -27.52 4.67 12.19
N ASN A 87 -27.43 5.77 11.44
CA ASN A 87 -28.42 6.86 11.50
C ASN A 87 -29.79 6.39 11.00
N TYR A 88 -29.85 5.55 9.97
CA TYR A 88 -31.10 4.95 9.48
C TYR A 88 -31.82 4.18 10.59
N ASN A 89 -31.10 3.30 11.30
CA ASN A 89 -31.67 2.52 12.40
C ASN A 89 -32.22 3.42 13.52
N GLN A 90 -31.51 4.51 13.83
CA GLN A 90 -31.95 5.48 14.84
C GLN A 90 -33.22 6.22 14.42
N VAL A 91 -33.30 6.65 13.15
CA VAL A 91 -34.48 7.34 12.62
C VAL A 91 -35.68 6.42 12.60
N VAL A 92 -35.54 5.18 12.13
CA VAL A 92 -36.62 4.19 12.15
C VAL A 92 -37.11 3.92 13.58
N TRP A 93 -36.19 3.77 14.53
CA TRP A 93 -36.54 3.59 15.94
C TRP A 93 -37.29 4.80 16.51
N ALA A 94 -36.82 6.02 16.23
CA ALA A 94 -37.46 7.26 16.66
C ALA A 94 -38.86 7.42 16.06
N ILE A 95 -39.02 7.14 14.76
CA ILE A 95 -40.31 7.11 14.04
C ILE A 95 -41.28 6.15 14.72
N ASN A 96 -40.83 4.93 15.01
CA ASN A 96 -41.66 3.89 15.60
C ASN A 96 -42.04 4.18 17.08
N SER A 97 -41.24 4.99 17.79
CA SER A 97 -41.41 5.21 19.24
C SER A 97 -42.09 6.52 19.60
N HIS A 98 -42.00 7.56 18.77
CA HIS A 98 -42.31 8.94 19.18
C HIS A 98 -43.23 9.75 18.26
N PHE A 99 -43.64 9.22 17.10
CA PHE A 99 -44.40 9.99 16.10
C PHE A 99 -45.87 9.60 16.00
N SER A 100 -46.73 10.60 15.78
CA SER A 100 -48.15 10.39 15.50
C SER A 100 -48.36 9.89 14.06
N ASN A 101 -49.42 9.09 13.83
CA ASN A 101 -49.74 8.44 12.55
C ASN A 101 -49.72 9.37 11.31
N ILE A 102 -49.90 10.67 11.48
CA ILE A 102 -49.94 11.66 10.39
C ILE A 102 -48.52 12.05 9.92
N SER A 103 -47.52 11.97 10.80
CA SER A 103 -46.15 12.41 10.52
C SER A 103 -45.21 11.31 9.99
N ILE A 104 -45.60 10.05 10.14
CA ILE A 104 -44.86 8.86 9.69
C ILE A 104 -44.71 8.82 8.16
N PRO A 105 -45.78 9.00 7.34
CA PRO A 105 -45.66 8.89 5.89
C PRO A 105 -44.72 9.93 5.27
N ARG A 106 -44.71 11.15 5.81
CA ARG A 106 -43.83 12.23 5.35
C ARG A 106 -42.36 11.91 5.60
N GLN A 107 -42.04 11.31 6.75
CA GLN A 107 -40.66 10.93 7.09
C GLN A 107 -40.19 9.70 6.30
N ILE A 108 -41.07 8.73 6.07
CA ILE A 108 -40.79 7.60 5.19
C ILE A 108 -40.49 8.08 3.77
N ALA A 109 -41.30 9.00 3.22
CA ALA A 109 -41.06 9.55 1.88
C ALA A 109 -39.70 10.29 1.76
N ALA A 110 -39.31 11.06 2.79
CA ALA A 110 -38.00 11.70 2.83
C ALA A 110 -36.85 10.68 2.90
N LEU A 111 -37.01 9.62 3.70
CA LEU A 111 -36.03 8.54 3.83
C LEU A 111 -35.85 7.77 2.52
N GLU A 112 -36.96 7.47 1.83
CA GLU A 112 -36.94 6.84 0.51
C GLU A 112 -36.20 7.71 -0.52
N GLN A 113 -36.44 9.02 -0.51
CA GLN A 113 -35.78 9.95 -1.42
C GLN A 113 -34.26 9.99 -1.19
N HIS A 114 -33.82 10.14 0.05
CA HIS A 114 -32.39 10.12 0.37
C HIS A 114 -31.73 8.77 0.04
N THR A 115 -32.46 7.67 0.18
CA THR A 115 -31.97 6.33 -0.20
C THR A 115 -31.77 6.22 -1.71
N ARG A 116 -32.65 6.82 -2.52
CA ARG A 116 -32.49 6.87 -3.99
C ARG A 116 -31.28 7.70 -4.40
N GLU A 117 -31.08 8.87 -3.79
CA GLU A 117 -29.91 9.73 -4.03
C GLU A 117 -28.61 9.01 -3.68
N LEU A 118 -28.57 8.34 -2.53
CA LEU A 118 -27.41 7.54 -2.11
C LEU A 118 -27.09 6.42 -3.09
N LYS A 119 -28.12 5.74 -3.61
CA LYS A 119 -27.97 4.69 -4.63
C LYS A 119 -27.39 5.25 -5.93
N ALA A 120 -27.88 6.40 -6.39
CA ALA A 120 -27.39 7.06 -7.60
C ALA A 120 -25.90 7.43 -7.46
N LEU A 121 -25.53 8.06 -6.34
CA LEU A 121 -24.12 8.39 -6.03
C LEU A 121 -23.25 7.14 -5.95
N SER A 122 -23.74 6.05 -5.37
CA SER A 122 -22.99 4.78 -5.28
C SER A 122 -22.68 4.20 -6.66
N ILE A 123 -23.62 4.31 -7.61
CA ILE A 123 -23.42 3.86 -9.00
C ILE A 123 -22.40 4.75 -9.71
N GLU A 124 -22.45 6.07 -9.51
CA GLU A 124 -21.49 7.01 -10.09
C GLU A 124 -20.06 6.74 -9.57
N ILE A 125 -19.91 6.55 -8.26
CA ILE A 125 -18.63 6.21 -7.63
C ILE A 125 -18.10 4.89 -8.21
N LEU A 126 -18.94 3.86 -8.32
CA LEU A 126 -18.54 2.58 -8.90
C LEU A 126 -18.01 2.74 -10.34
N ASN A 127 -18.68 3.55 -11.16
CA ASN A 127 -18.25 3.81 -12.52
C ASN A 127 -16.92 4.56 -12.56
N LEU A 128 -16.74 5.58 -11.72
CA LEU A 128 -15.48 6.31 -11.59
C LEU A 128 -14.34 5.40 -11.09
N THR A 129 -14.62 4.49 -10.16
CA THR A 129 -13.64 3.50 -9.68
C THR A 129 -13.21 2.55 -10.80
N LYS A 130 -14.15 2.03 -11.60
CA LYS A 130 -13.83 1.18 -12.77
C LYS A 130 -12.99 1.90 -13.82
N GLN A 131 -13.29 3.18 -14.06
CA GLN A 131 -12.45 4.00 -14.94
C GLN A 131 -11.04 4.12 -14.34
N ALA A 132 -10.94 4.53 -13.08
CA ALA A 132 -9.66 4.73 -12.38
C ALA A 132 -8.80 3.47 -12.31
N GLU A 133 -9.39 2.28 -12.15
CA GLU A 133 -8.70 0.99 -12.20
C GLU A 133 -7.92 0.81 -13.51
N GLY A 134 -8.53 1.15 -14.66
CA GLY A 134 -7.88 1.12 -15.96
C GLY A 134 -6.71 2.10 -16.11
N TRP A 135 -6.80 3.30 -15.51
CA TRP A 135 -5.72 4.29 -15.51
C TRP A 135 -4.58 3.91 -14.55
N LEU A 136 -4.92 3.42 -13.36
CA LEU A 136 -3.98 3.12 -12.29
C LEU A 136 -3.32 1.74 -12.45
N ARG A 137 -3.81 0.88 -13.35
CA ARG A 137 -3.32 -0.49 -13.58
C ARG A 137 -3.16 -1.25 -12.26
N ILE A 138 -4.19 -1.20 -11.41
CA ILE A 138 -4.27 -1.95 -10.15
C ILE A 138 -4.94 -3.28 -10.44
#